data_AF-A0A945VHV2-F1
#
_entry.id   AF-A0A945VHV2-F1
#
_cell.length_a   1.000
_cell.length_b   1.000
_cell.length_c   1.000
_cell.angle_alpha   90.00
_cell.angle_beta   90.00
_cell.angle_gamma   90.00
#
_symmetry.space_group_name_H-M   'P 1'
#
loop_
_entity.id
_entity.type
_entity.pdbx_description
1 polymer ?
#
loop_
_entity_poly.entity_id
_entity_poly.type
_entity_poly.pdbx_seq_one_letter_code
_entity_poly.pdbx_strand_id
1 'polypeptide(L)'
;MKSNNKGFTVLELIMVTIIIGILVATAAPRFMGTVDRAESAVEDAVLDALLSNAESYAMETFMETGRKSYPYNPFLGATVDGYVGNCCEAQVSGDWSYKDGYIMHIRGDDSKWRWSYTSANIESGQADDRGAFGSRAAVSNVD
;
A
#
# COMPACT_ATOMS: atom_id res chain seq x y z
N MET A 1 27.07 -39.67 41.76
CA MET A 1 25.84 -39.01 41.23
C MET A 1 25.49 -39.69 39.91
N LYS A 2 24.30 -40.28 39.79
CA LYS A 2 23.89 -41.06 38.60
C LYS A 2 23.18 -40.11 37.62
N SER A 3 23.80 -39.84 36.48
CA SER A 3 23.26 -38.97 35.42
C SER A 3 22.15 -39.71 34.68
N ASN A 4 20.92 -39.21 34.78
CA ASN A 4 19.73 -39.82 34.17
C ASN A 4 19.58 -39.36 32.71
N ASN A 5 20.56 -39.70 31.87
CA ASN A 5 20.57 -39.35 30.45
C ASN A 5 19.57 -40.24 29.69
N LYS A 6 18.27 -39.91 29.81
CA LYS A 6 17.24 -40.44 28.91
C LYS A 6 17.45 -39.80 27.54
N GLY A 7 17.92 -40.60 26.58
CA GLY A 7 18.00 -40.17 25.18
C GLY A 7 16.60 -39.88 24.64
N PHE A 8 16.49 -38.82 23.83
CA PHE A 8 15.27 -38.42 23.15
C PHE A 8 14.73 -39.60 22.33
N THR A 9 13.45 -39.92 22.47
CA THR A 9 12.86 -41.02 21.70
C THR A 9 12.55 -40.57 20.28
N VAL A 10 12.71 -41.45 19.30
CA VAL A 10 12.34 -41.14 17.90
C VAL A 10 10.83 -40.83 17.81
N LEU A 11 10.02 -41.46 18.65
CA LEU A 11 8.57 -41.23 18.70
C LEU A 11 8.21 -39.81 19.15
N GLU A 12 8.95 -39.21 20.10
CA GLU A 12 8.76 -37.80 20.46
C GLU A 12 8.99 -36.87 19.26
N LEU A 13 10.02 -37.14 18.45
CA LEU A 13 10.29 -36.33 17.26
C LEU A 13 9.19 -36.46 16.21
N ILE A 14 8.67 -37.68 16.01
CA ILE A 14 7.60 -37.93 15.04
C ILE A 14 6.30 -37.25 15.48
N MET A 15 5.94 -37.31 16.76
CA MET A 15 4.73 -36.64 17.27
C MET A 15 4.82 -35.13 17.09
N VAL A 16 5.97 -34.52 17.39
CA VAL A 16 6.18 -33.07 17.22
C VAL A 16 6.07 -32.66 15.75
N THR A 17 6.68 -33.41 14.84
CA THR A 17 6.61 -33.10 13.39
C THR A 17 5.20 -33.29 12.82
N ILE A 18 4.43 -34.26 13.30
CA ILE A 18 3.01 -34.41 12.93
C ILE A 18 2.19 -33.20 13.41
N ILE A 19 2.38 -32.76 14.66
CA ILE A 19 1.68 -31.60 15.20
C ILE A 19 2.04 -30.33 14.42
N ILE A 20 3.34 -30.08 14.18
CA ILE A 20 3.79 -28.94 13.36
C ILE A 20 3.21 -29.02 11.94
N GLY A 21 3.15 -30.22 11.34
CA GLY A 21 2.56 -30.42 10.02
C GLY A 21 1.10 -29.98 9.93
N ILE A 22 0.26 -30.36 10.91
CA ILE A 22 -1.16 -29.96 10.97
C ILE A 22 -1.29 -28.45 11.24
N LEU A 23 -0.45 -27.90 12.13
CA LEU A 23 -0.44 -26.47 12.45
C LEU A 23 -0.09 -25.65 11.20
N VAL A 24 0.95 -26.02 10.45
CA VAL A 24 1.36 -25.31 9.23
C VAL A 24 0.27 -25.40 8.15
N ALA A 25 -0.33 -26.58 7.95
CA ALA A 25 -1.38 -26.77 6.96
C ALA A 25 -2.61 -25.88 7.20
N THR A 26 -2.94 -25.61 8.46
CA THR A 26 -4.09 -24.76 8.82
C THR A 26 -3.73 -23.28 8.96
N ALA A 27 -2.48 -22.97 9.34
CA ALA A 27 -2.03 -21.61 9.57
C ALA A 27 -1.65 -20.87 8.28
N ALA A 28 -0.94 -21.53 7.36
CA ALA A 28 -0.41 -20.88 6.15
C ALA A 28 -1.49 -20.19 5.28
N PRO A 29 -2.64 -20.83 4.97
CA PRO A 29 -3.68 -20.18 4.15
C PRO A 29 -4.30 -18.96 4.84
N ARG A 30 -4.43 -19.01 6.17
CA ARG A 30 -5.00 -17.91 6.97
C ARG A 30 -4.06 -16.73 7.05
N PHE A 31 -2.75 -16.99 7.13
CA PHE A 31 -1.74 -15.94 7.15
C PHE A 31 -1.70 -15.17 5.82
N MET A 32 -1.67 -15.86 4.67
CA MET A 32 -1.66 -15.21 3.35
C MET A 32 -2.81 -14.22 3.17
N GLY A 33 -4.06 -14.67 3.35
CA GLY A 33 -5.22 -13.76 3.21
C GLY A 33 -5.32 -12.66 4.28
N THR A 34 -4.55 -12.75 5.38
CA THR A 34 -4.48 -11.68 6.38
C THR A 34 -3.47 -10.62 5.97
N VAL A 35 -2.34 -11.00 5.37
CA VAL A 35 -1.34 -10.07 4.83
C VAL A 35 -1.94 -9.24 3.71
N ASP A 36 -2.58 -9.86 2.71
CA ASP A 36 -3.17 -9.13 1.57
C ASP A 36 -4.20 -8.07 2.00
N ARG A 37 -4.99 -8.40 3.04
CA ARG A 37 -5.98 -7.46 3.62
C ARG A 37 -5.32 -6.35 4.42
N ALA A 38 -4.23 -6.65 5.14
CA ALA A 38 -3.47 -5.65 5.87
C ALA A 38 -2.81 -4.67 4.91
N GLU A 39 -2.16 -5.16 3.84
CA GLU A 39 -1.57 -4.32 2.79
C GLU A 39 -2.64 -3.45 2.13
N SER A 40 -3.78 -4.05 1.77
CA SER A 40 -4.92 -3.32 1.22
C SER A 40 -5.43 -2.20 2.14
N ALA A 41 -5.47 -2.43 3.45
CA ALA A 41 -5.92 -1.42 4.42
C ALA A 41 -4.89 -0.29 4.60
N VAL A 42 -3.59 -0.62 4.53
CA VAL A 42 -2.51 0.38 4.55
C VAL A 42 -2.56 1.26 3.31
N GLU A 43 -2.79 0.67 2.13
CA GLU A 43 -2.94 1.42 0.88
C GLU A 43 -4.10 2.42 0.96
N ASP A 44 -5.26 1.98 1.45
CA ASP A 44 -6.43 2.87 1.60
C ASP A 44 -6.14 4.00 2.59
N ALA A 45 -5.48 3.70 3.72
CA ALA A 45 -5.09 4.71 4.70
C ALA A 45 -4.11 5.76 4.12
N VAL A 46 -3.17 5.33 3.27
CA VAL A 46 -2.24 6.24 2.58
C VAL A 46 -3.01 7.13 1.60
N LEU A 47 -3.91 6.56 0.80
CA LEU A 47 -4.70 7.34 -0.17
C LEU A 47 -5.62 8.35 0.51
N ASP A 48 -6.25 7.98 1.62
CA ASP A 48 -7.09 8.90 2.42
C ASP A 48 -6.25 10.06 2.98
N ALA A 49 -5.02 9.78 3.43
CA ALA A 49 -4.10 10.80 3.88
C ALA A 49 -3.66 11.74 2.74
N LEU A 50 -3.38 11.20 1.55
CA LEU A 50 -3.05 12.00 0.36
C LEU A 50 -4.24 12.86 -0.08
N LEU A 51 -5.46 12.32 -0.06
CA LEU A 51 -6.67 13.06 -0.39
C LEU A 51 -6.88 14.23 0.58
N SER A 52 -6.79 13.99 1.89
CA SER A 52 -6.89 15.03 2.92
C SER A 52 -5.84 16.13 2.75
N ASN A 53 -4.62 15.75 2.37
CA ASN A 53 -3.55 16.69 2.08
C ASN A 53 -3.84 17.52 0.82
N ALA A 54 -4.29 16.89 -0.26
CA ALA A 54 -4.69 17.56 -1.50
C ALA A 54 -5.87 18.53 -1.28
N GLU A 55 -6.84 18.17 -0.43
CA GLU A 55 -7.93 19.05 -0.05
C GLU A 55 -7.44 20.28 0.74
N SER A 56 -6.48 20.08 1.63
CA SER A 56 -5.87 21.17 2.40
C SER A 56 -5.12 22.14 1.48
N TYR A 57 -4.34 21.61 0.54
CA TYR A 57 -3.66 22.40 -0.50
C TYR A 57 -4.65 23.19 -1.38
N ALA A 58 -5.75 22.54 -1.77
CA ALA A 58 -6.78 23.18 -2.58
C ALA A 58 -7.48 24.32 -1.83
N MET A 59 -7.68 24.17 -0.51
CA MET A 59 -8.22 25.23 0.33
C MET A 59 -7.28 26.43 0.43
N GLU A 60 -5.97 26.18 0.59
CA GLU A 60 -4.96 27.24 0.58
C GLU A 60 -4.96 28.01 -0.74
N THR A 61 -4.94 27.30 -1.87
CA THR A 61 -4.99 27.91 -3.21
C THR A 61 -6.28 28.72 -3.42
N PHE A 62 -7.41 28.29 -2.85
CA PHE A 62 -8.67 29.02 -2.91
C PHE A 62 -8.61 30.35 -2.16
N MET A 63 -7.91 30.41 -1.02
CA MET A 63 -7.73 31.68 -0.29
C MET A 63 -6.87 32.67 -1.08
N GLU A 64 -5.88 32.18 -1.84
CA GLU A 64 -4.95 33.03 -2.59
C GLU A 64 -5.49 33.48 -3.95
N THR A 65 -6.10 32.56 -4.69
CA THR A 65 -6.47 32.75 -6.10
C THR A 65 -7.98 32.78 -6.34
N GLY A 66 -8.77 32.50 -5.29
CA GLY A 66 -10.24 32.40 -5.38
C GLY A 66 -10.74 31.11 -6.03
N ARG A 67 -9.87 30.15 -6.34
CA ARG A 67 -10.22 28.86 -6.97
C ARG A 67 -9.51 27.70 -6.27
N LYS A 68 -10.24 26.59 -6.04
CA LYS A 68 -9.62 25.36 -5.53
C LYS A 68 -8.86 24.69 -6.65
N SER A 69 -7.61 24.26 -6.39
CA SER A 69 -6.82 23.45 -7.32
C SER A 69 -6.10 22.37 -6.53
N TYR A 70 -6.18 21.12 -7.01
CA TYR A 70 -5.36 20.04 -6.46
C TYR A 70 -3.89 20.20 -6.89
N PRO A 71 -2.93 19.68 -6.11
CA PRO A 71 -1.52 19.76 -6.46
C PRO A 71 -1.21 18.87 -7.67
N TYR A 72 -0.21 19.21 -8.49
CA TYR A 72 0.19 18.32 -9.61
C TYR A 72 0.67 16.94 -9.13
N ASN A 73 1.34 16.90 -8.00
CA ASN A 73 1.81 15.68 -7.35
C ASN A 73 0.97 15.45 -6.07
N PRO A 74 0.27 14.32 -5.93
CA PRO A 74 -0.56 14.04 -4.77
C PRO A 74 0.26 13.89 -3.47
N PHE A 75 1.56 13.63 -3.57
CA PHE A 75 2.47 13.55 -2.41
C PHE A 75 3.03 14.92 -1.98
N LEU A 76 2.65 16.02 -2.65
CA LEU A 76 3.16 17.34 -2.33
C LEU A 76 2.70 17.78 -0.94
N GLY A 77 3.63 17.84 0.02
CA GLY A 77 3.30 18.25 1.40
C GLY A 77 2.79 17.10 2.26
N ALA A 78 2.73 15.88 1.74
CA ALA A 78 2.48 14.65 2.50
C ALA A 78 3.80 13.90 2.73
N THR A 79 4.01 13.38 3.93
CA THR A 79 5.12 12.48 4.23
C THR A 79 4.61 11.05 4.24
N VAL A 80 4.96 10.28 3.20
CA VAL A 80 4.64 8.86 3.08
C VAL A 80 5.94 8.08 3.08
N ASP A 81 6.02 7.04 3.92
CA ASP A 81 7.18 6.15 3.97
C ASP A 81 7.31 5.38 2.65
N GLY A 82 8.54 5.21 2.17
CA GLY A 82 8.81 4.58 0.87
C GLY A 82 8.48 5.43 -0.36
N TYR A 83 8.08 6.71 -0.23
CA TYR A 83 7.87 7.55 -1.41
C TYR A 83 9.20 7.88 -2.13
N VAL A 84 9.38 7.34 -3.34
CA VAL A 84 10.62 7.48 -4.13
C VAL A 84 10.61 8.67 -5.09
N GLY A 85 9.49 9.37 -5.21
CA GLY A 85 9.36 10.58 -6.04
C GLY A 85 8.49 10.40 -7.27
N ASN A 86 8.65 11.34 -8.21
CA ASN A 86 7.82 11.44 -9.42
C ASN A 86 8.56 11.23 -10.75
N CYS A 87 9.86 10.95 -10.69
CA CYS A 87 10.71 10.76 -11.87
C CYS A 87 10.93 9.27 -12.21
N CYS A 88 10.66 8.37 -11.27
CA CYS A 88 10.90 6.95 -11.40
C CYS A 88 9.66 6.14 -10.98
N GLU A 89 9.57 4.95 -11.53
CA GLU A 89 8.61 3.96 -11.07
C GLU A 89 9.14 3.32 -9.78
N ALA A 90 8.25 3.00 -8.84
CA ALA A 90 8.57 2.16 -7.70
C ALA A 90 9.33 0.89 -8.16
N GLN A 91 10.46 0.57 -7.52
CA GLN A 91 11.35 -0.53 -7.94
C GLN A 91 11.49 -1.62 -6.87
N VAL A 92 11.29 -1.27 -5.61
CA VAL A 92 11.47 -2.17 -4.46
C VAL A 92 10.14 -2.33 -3.71
N SER A 93 9.94 -3.48 -3.08
CA SER A 93 8.82 -3.74 -2.19
C SER A 93 8.73 -2.67 -1.10
N GLY A 94 7.55 -2.10 -0.91
CA GLY A 94 7.30 -0.97 -0.01
C GLY A 94 7.34 0.41 -0.68
N ASP A 95 7.90 0.53 -1.89
CA ASP A 95 8.01 1.82 -2.57
C ASP A 95 6.63 2.37 -2.97
N TRP A 96 6.50 3.69 -2.86
CA TRP A 96 5.42 4.50 -3.41
C TRP A 96 5.98 5.44 -4.46
N SER A 97 5.29 5.61 -5.59
CA SER A 97 5.71 6.55 -6.64
C SER A 97 4.51 7.22 -7.28
N TYR A 98 4.74 8.36 -7.93
CA TYR A 98 3.71 9.05 -8.72
C TYR A 98 4.26 9.42 -10.10
N LYS A 99 3.76 8.80 -11.15
CA LYS A 99 4.24 9.04 -12.52
C LYS A 99 3.08 8.96 -13.50
N ASP A 100 3.07 9.85 -14.50
CA ASP A 100 2.11 9.84 -15.61
C ASP A 100 0.64 9.81 -15.18
N GLY A 101 0.29 10.51 -14.09
CA GLY A 101 -1.07 10.53 -13.55
C GLY A 101 -1.46 9.25 -12.81
N TYR A 102 -0.50 8.44 -12.38
CA TYR A 102 -0.74 7.25 -11.57
C TYR A 102 0.09 7.27 -10.30
N ILE A 103 -0.58 7.04 -9.17
CA ILE A 103 0.05 6.64 -7.92
C ILE A 103 0.30 5.15 -8.02
N MET A 104 1.50 4.69 -7.69
CA MET A 104 1.85 3.27 -7.71
C MET A 104 2.48 2.84 -6.40
N HIS A 105 2.22 1.59 -6.03
CA HIS A 105 2.78 0.94 -4.85
C HIS A 105 3.23 -0.49 -5.19
N ILE A 106 4.34 -0.93 -4.59
CA ILE A 106 4.78 -2.33 -4.62
C ILE A 106 4.59 -2.91 -3.23
N ARG A 107 3.81 -3.99 -3.12
CA ARG A 107 3.56 -4.70 -1.86
C ARG A 107 4.75 -5.58 -1.45
N GLY A 108 4.69 -6.18 -0.26
CA GLY A 108 5.75 -7.05 0.25
C GLY A 108 5.91 -8.36 -0.55
N ASP A 109 4.92 -8.71 -1.35
CA ASP A 109 4.92 -9.86 -2.27
C ASP A 109 5.36 -9.49 -3.71
N ASP A 110 5.90 -8.29 -3.92
CA ASP A 110 6.27 -7.69 -5.20
C ASP A 110 5.10 -7.45 -6.18
N SER A 111 3.85 -7.59 -5.72
CA SER A 111 2.69 -7.22 -6.53
C SER A 111 2.59 -5.70 -6.65
N LYS A 112 2.34 -5.23 -7.88
CA LYS A 112 2.26 -3.81 -8.21
C LYS A 112 0.80 -3.37 -8.32
N TRP A 113 0.48 -2.28 -7.65
CA TRP A 113 -0.85 -1.68 -7.63
C TRP A 113 -0.77 -0.22 -8.02
N ARG A 114 -1.82 0.26 -8.69
CA ARG A 114 -1.92 1.66 -9.12
C ARG A 114 -3.31 2.25 -8.91
N TRP A 115 -3.33 3.57 -8.79
CA TRP A 115 -4.52 4.40 -8.74
C TRP A 115 -4.34 5.57 -9.68
N SER A 116 -5.33 5.86 -10.53
CA SER A 116 -5.27 7.08 -11.34
C SER A 116 -5.39 8.30 -10.46
N TYR A 117 -4.65 9.35 -10.79
CA TYR A 117 -4.71 10.64 -10.14
C TYR A 117 -4.79 11.71 -11.22
N THR A 118 -5.73 12.62 -11.06
CA THR A 118 -5.80 13.83 -11.87
C THR A 118 -5.89 15.01 -10.93
N SER A 119 -5.07 16.03 -11.17
CA SER A 119 -5.22 17.34 -10.54
C SER A 119 -6.16 18.26 -11.34
N ALA A 120 -6.56 17.84 -12.54
CA ALA A 120 -7.42 18.62 -13.41
C ALA A 120 -8.86 18.59 -12.92
N ASN A 121 -9.58 19.67 -13.20
CA ASN A 121 -11.00 19.78 -12.93
C ASN A 121 -11.80 18.71 -13.67
N ILE A 122 -12.49 17.86 -12.93
CA ILE A 122 -13.36 16.81 -13.47
C ILE A 122 -14.84 17.11 -13.25
N GLU A 123 -15.18 18.22 -12.57
CA GLU A 123 -16.57 18.60 -12.29
C GLU A 123 -16.91 19.98 -12.86
N SER A 124 -18.13 20.16 -13.36
CA SER A 124 -18.59 21.44 -13.93
C SER A 124 -18.99 22.48 -12.86
N GLY A 125 -18.52 22.33 -11.62
CA GLY A 125 -18.84 23.22 -10.50
C GLY A 125 -18.23 24.61 -10.71
N GLN A 126 -18.91 25.66 -10.24
CA GLN A 126 -18.37 27.01 -10.26
C GLN A 126 -17.19 27.12 -9.29
N ALA A 127 -16.02 27.54 -9.78
CA ALA A 127 -14.79 27.80 -9.02
C ALA A 127 -14.13 26.59 -8.31
N ASP A 128 -14.44 25.37 -8.77
CA ASP A 128 -13.87 24.14 -8.21
C ASP A 128 -13.04 23.41 -9.28
N ASP A 129 -11.72 23.33 -9.11
CA ASP A 129 -10.83 22.48 -9.92
C ASP A 129 -10.26 21.33 -9.08
N ARG A 130 -11.11 20.72 -8.25
CA ARG A 130 -10.77 19.48 -7.54
C ARG A 130 -10.38 18.38 -8.52
N GLY A 131 -9.30 17.69 -8.15
CA GLY A 131 -8.87 16.45 -8.76
C GLY A 131 -9.61 15.23 -8.21
N ALA A 132 -9.25 14.04 -8.67
CA ALA A 132 -9.77 12.79 -8.10
C ALA A 132 -8.75 11.66 -8.15
N PHE A 133 -9.00 10.71 -7.27
CA PHE A 133 -8.31 9.44 -7.16
C PHE A 133 -9.22 8.35 -7.75
N GLY A 134 -8.66 7.53 -8.63
CA GLY A 134 -9.37 6.42 -9.26
C GLY A 134 -9.37 5.17 -8.40
N SER A 135 -10.12 4.17 -8.87
CA SER A 135 -10.17 2.86 -8.23
C SER A 135 -8.82 2.15 -8.29
N ARG A 136 -8.61 1.28 -7.30
CA ARG A 136 -7.45 0.38 -7.24
C ARG A 136 -7.40 -0.54 -8.45
N ALA A 137 -6.25 -0.60 -9.11
CA ALA A 137 -6.00 -1.49 -10.25
C ALA A 137 -4.66 -2.22 -10.08
N ALA A 138 -4.64 -3.53 -10.36
CA ALA A 138 -3.38 -4.27 -10.45
C ALA A 138 -2.62 -3.84 -11.71
N VAL A 139 -1.30 -3.69 -11.60
CA VAL A 139 -0.42 -3.48 -12.75
C VAL A 139 -0.04 -4.86 -13.27
N SER A 140 -0.70 -5.31 -14.33
CA SER A 140 -0.22 -6.45 -15.08
C SER A 140 1.07 -6.05 -15.79
N ASN A 141 2.12 -6.86 -15.69
CA ASN A 141 3.32 -6.72 -16.52
C ASN A 141 2.97 -6.97 -18.00
N VAL A 142 2.37 -6.00 -18.66
CA VAL A 142 2.15 -5.96 -20.12
C VAL A 142 2.37 -4.51 -20.53
N ASP A 143 3.63 -4.12 -20.59
CA ASP A 143 4.33 -3.54 -21.75
C ASP A 143 5.74 -3.08 -21.36
#